data_AF-A0A5D2CGA9-F1
#
_entry.id   AF-A0A5D2CGA9-F1
#
_cell.length_a   1.000
_cell.length_b   1.000
_cell.length_c   1.000
_cell.angle_alpha   90.00
_cell.angle_beta   90.00
_cell.angle_gamma   90.00
#
_symmetry.space_group_name_H-M   'P 1'
#
loop_
_entity.id
_entity.type
_entity.pdbx_description
1 polymer ?
#
loop_
_entity_poly.entity_id
_entity_poly.type
_entity_poly.pdbx_seq_one_letter_code
_entity_poly.pdbx_strand_id
1 'polypeptide(L)'
;MARFIRTAQRAFVSAASKTLTNGSQSRIASASSLLQFNPYATSQTHKSPFTAKFIRILSNEIENQLDYAPPHQPGEDSTGENVVLRISLLVDISKGQGYPDMEFLCSAWPDQLEIQKVYLLNRDKTIINPYMGRDLRRKKNRKLQRTLDDYLEERGVNNELCVFLHEYMMNKDRIELIQWLGNVKSIVQK
;
A
#
# COMPACT_ATOMS: atom_id res chain seq x y z
N MET A 1 -8.82 -17.26 17.67
CA MET A 1 -9.15 -15.84 17.37
C MET A 1 -9.22 -15.70 15.85
N ALA A 2 -10.43 -15.55 15.31
CA ALA A 2 -10.71 -15.66 13.89
C ALA A 2 -10.27 -14.40 13.11
N ARG A 3 -9.57 -14.62 12.00
CA ARG A 3 -9.12 -13.59 11.05
C ARG A 3 -10.21 -13.37 10.00
N PHE A 4 -10.69 -12.13 9.85
CA PHE A 4 -11.58 -11.75 8.76
C PHE A 4 -10.78 -11.11 7.62
N ILE A 5 -10.78 -11.78 6.47
CA ILE A 5 -10.28 -11.26 5.20
C ILE A 5 -11.44 -10.53 4.52
N ARG A 6 -11.24 -9.29 4.07
CA ARG A 6 -12.23 -8.53 3.28
C ARG A 6 -11.63 -8.23 1.92
N THR A 7 -12.09 -8.95 0.91
CA THR A 7 -11.88 -8.64 -0.51
C THR A 7 -12.87 -7.55 -0.93
N ALA A 8 -12.40 -6.52 -1.65
CA ALA A 8 -13.24 -5.51 -2.25
C ALA A 8 -12.80 -5.30 -3.70
N GLN A 9 -13.60 -5.81 -4.65
CA GLN A 9 -13.49 -5.49 -6.06
C GLN A 9 -14.14 -4.13 -6.30
N ARG A 10 -13.42 -3.20 -6.94
CA ARG A 10 -13.98 -1.94 -7.45
C ARG A 10 -14.20 -2.06 -8.96
N ALA A 11 -15.45 -1.98 -9.39
CA ALA A 11 -15.82 -1.73 -10.77
C ALA A 11 -15.87 -0.21 -11.00
N PHE A 12 -15.21 0.27 -12.06
CA PHE A 12 -15.29 1.65 -12.53
C PHE A 12 -16.39 1.76 -13.59
N VAL A 13 -17.36 2.67 -13.39
CA VAL A 13 -18.29 3.09 -14.44
C VAL A 13 -17.93 4.53 -14.84
N SER A 14 -17.61 4.68 -16.12
CA SER A 14 -17.34 5.94 -16.81
C SER A 14 -18.66 6.56 -17.27
N ALA A 15 -18.84 7.87 -17.06
CA ALA A 15 -19.94 8.64 -17.64
C ALA A 15 -19.37 9.85 -18.40
N ALA A 16 -19.72 9.95 -19.68
CA ALA A 16 -19.42 11.08 -20.56
C ALA A 16 -20.68 11.91 -20.76
N SER A 17 -20.56 13.24 -20.63
CA SER A 17 -21.63 14.21 -20.92
C SER A 17 -21.29 15.03 -22.16
N LYS A 18 -22.25 15.20 -23.07
CA LYS A 18 -22.30 16.30 -24.05
C LYS A 18 -23.75 16.75 -24.27
N THR A 19 -23.92 18.05 -24.54
CA THR A 19 -25.11 18.90 -24.41
C THR A 19 -25.68 19.38 -25.76
N LEU A 20 -26.88 20.02 -25.69
CA LEU A 20 -27.50 21.04 -26.59
C LEU A 20 -28.21 20.52 -27.88
N THR A 21 -29.39 20.97 -28.37
CA THR A 21 -30.22 22.21 -28.21
C THR A 21 -31.71 22.02 -28.63
N ASN A 22 -32.58 22.91 -28.11
CA ASN A 22 -33.74 23.64 -28.71
C ASN A 22 -35.11 23.01 -29.08
N GLY A 23 -36.19 23.71 -28.64
CA GLY A 23 -37.54 23.61 -29.21
C GLY A 23 -38.70 24.24 -28.39
N SER A 24 -39.08 25.48 -28.73
CA SER A 24 -40.45 26.07 -28.78
C SER A 24 -41.39 26.27 -27.55
N GLN A 25 -41.73 27.56 -27.37
CA GLN A 25 -42.87 28.28 -26.78
C GLN A 25 -44.19 27.56 -26.40
N SER A 26 -44.81 27.96 -25.27
CA SER A 26 -46.13 28.66 -25.25
C SER A 26 -46.47 29.20 -23.83
N ARG A 27 -47.31 30.24 -23.78
CA ARG A 27 -47.79 30.96 -22.59
C ARG A 27 -49.11 30.35 -22.08
N ILE A 28 -49.40 30.45 -20.78
CA ILE A 28 -50.65 30.98 -20.16
C ILE A 28 -50.55 30.85 -18.64
N ALA A 29 -51.00 31.88 -17.93
CA ALA A 29 -51.07 32.00 -16.49
C ALA A 29 -52.33 31.31 -15.92
N SER A 30 -52.27 30.75 -14.71
CA SER A 30 -53.08 31.15 -13.53
C SER A 30 -53.01 30.14 -12.36
N ALA A 31 -52.78 30.73 -11.18
CA ALA A 31 -53.33 30.44 -9.85
C ALA A 31 -53.33 29.02 -9.24
N SER A 32 -52.74 28.97 -8.04
CA SER A 32 -53.17 28.19 -6.86
C SER A 32 -52.97 26.67 -6.86
N SER A 33 -52.00 26.18 -6.08
CA SER A 33 -52.30 25.47 -4.82
C SER A 33 -51.04 24.80 -4.27
N LEU A 34 -50.90 24.95 -2.96
CA LEU A 34 -50.11 24.16 -2.02
C LEU A 34 -49.98 22.69 -2.43
N LEU A 35 -48.75 22.21 -2.64
CA LEU A 35 -48.22 21.00 -2.02
C LEU A 35 -46.69 21.11 -1.96
N GLN A 36 -46.21 21.23 -0.72
CA GLN A 36 -44.80 21.12 -0.37
C GLN A 36 -44.30 19.72 -0.73
N PHE A 37 -43.36 19.62 -1.67
CA PHE A 37 -42.45 18.49 -1.73
C PHE A 37 -41.07 19.02 -2.07
N ASN A 38 -40.28 19.28 -1.02
CA ASN A 38 -38.86 19.56 -1.10
C ASN A 38 -38.13 18.20 -0.99
N PRO A 39 -37.58 17.60 -2.08
CA PRO A 39 -37.04 16.25 -2.01
C PRO A 39 -35.55 16.28 -1.68
N TYR A 40 -35.08 17.12 -0.75
CA TYR A 40 -33.72 17.05 -0.23
C TYR A 40 -33.67 17.51 1.22
N ALA A 41 -34.40 16.81 2.08
CA ALA A 41 -34.01 16.75 3.48
C ALA A 41 -32.76 15.85 3.57
N THR A 42 -31.58 16.43 3.38
CA THR A 42 -30.39 15.89 4.04
C THR A 42 -30.70 15.96 5.53
N SER A 43 -31.01 14.81 6.12
CA SER A 43 -31.15 14.69 7.57
C SER A 43 -29.88 15.25 8.19
N GLN A 44 -29.98 16.42 8.83
CA GLN A 44 -28.94 16.89 9.73
C GLN A 44 -28.91 15.88 10.87
N THR A 45 -28.03 14.88 10.79
CA THR A 45 -27.74 14.03 11.92
C THR A 45 -27.12 14.93 12.96
N HIS A 46 -27.87 15.23 14.02
CA HIS A 46 -27.31 15.89 15.20
C HIS A 46 -26.22 14.95 15.74
N LYS A 47 -24.96 15.20 15.37
CA LYS A 47 -23.83 14.41 15.84
C LYS A 47 -23.79 14.57 17.36
N SER A 48 -23.82 13.44 18.07
CA SER A 48 -23.77 13.45 19.53
C SER A 48 -22.54 14.25 20.00
N PRO A 49 -22.66 15.05 21.07
CA PRO A 49 -21.52 15.76 21.65
C PRO A 49 -20.39 14.79 22.04
N PHE A 50 -20.72 13.53 22.33
CA PHE A 50 -19.76 12.44 22.55
C PHE A 50 -18.94 12.13 21.29
N THR A 51 -19.62 11.98 20.14
CA THR A 51 -19.00 11.75 18.83
C THR A 51 -18.07 12.89 18.45
N ALA A 52 -18.50 14.14 18.69
CA ALA A 52 -17.68 15.33 18.43
C ALA A 52 -16.38 15.33 19.28
N LYS A 53 -16.48 14.98 20.57
CA LYS A 53 -15.32 14.85 21.45
C LYS A 53 -14.35 13.77 20.96
N PHE A 54 -14.85 12.63 20.52
CA PHE A 54 -14.03 11.53 20.03
C PHE A 54 -13.31 11.89 18.73
N ILE A 55 -14.01 12.49 17.76
CA ILE A 55 -13.42 12.97 16.50
C ILE A 55 -12.29 13.98 16.78
N ARG A 56 -12.47 14.87 17.75
CA ARG A 56 -11.44 15.82 18.17
C ARG A 56 -10.20 15.12 18.70
N ILE A 57 -10.38 14.17 19.63
CA ILE A 57 -9.27 13.41 20.23
C ILE A 57 -8.49 12.68 19.14
N LEU A 58 -9.18 11.96 18.25
CA LEU A 58 -8.53 11.24 17.16
C LEU A 58 -7.78 12.17 16.20
N SER A 59 -8.34 13.34 15.91
CA SER A 59 -7.68 14.31 15.01
C SER A 59 -6.39 14.84 15.60
N ASN A 60 -6.40 15.18 16.89
CA ASN A 60 -5.22 15.65 17.61
C ASN A 60 -4.15 14.55 17.72
N GLU A 61 -4.56 13.31 17.98
CA GLU A 61 -3.60 12.19 18.04
C GLU A 61 -2.96 11.92 16.67
N ILE A 62 -3.74 11.96 15.59
CA ILE A 62 -3.19 11.81 14.23
C ILE A 62 -2.18 12.91 13.91
N GLU A 63 -2.49 14.17 14.24
CA GLU A 63 -1.58 15.30 14.05
C GLU A 63 -0.29 15.14 14.87
N ASN A 64 -0.41 14.75 16.14
CA ASN A 64 0.73 14.45 17.00
C ASN A 64 1.62 13.33 16.42
N GLN A 65 1.02 12.26 15.89
CA GLN A 65 1.77 11.17 15.27
C GLN A 65 2.42 11.58 13.95
N LEU A 66 1.85 12.54 13.21
CA LEU A 66 2.42 13.07 11.97
C LEU A 66 3.64 13.96 12.25
N ASP A 67 3.53 14.83 13.25
CA ASP A 67 4.59 15.76 13.68
C ASP A 67 5.69 15.07 14.50
N TYR A 68 5.43 13.86 14.98
CA TYR A 68 6.42 13.04 15.67
C TYR A 68 7.58 12.69 14.72
N ALA A 69 8.67 13.45 14.81
CA ALA A 69 9.97 13.04 14.32
C ALA A 69 10.51 11.98 15.28
N PRO A 70 10.75 10.72 14.85
CA PRO A 70 11.38 9.74 15.71
C PRO A 70 12.71 10.32 16.20
N PRO A 71 13.04 10.26 17.50
CA PRO A 71 14.41 10.45 17.89
C PRO A 71 15.24 9.44 17.08
N HIS A 72 16.25 9.93 16.36
CA HIS A 72 17.25 9.07 15.73
C HIS A 72 17.98 8.29 16.82
N GLN A 73 17.39 7.21 17.29
CA GLN A 73 18.06 6.29 18.20
C GLN A 73 17.87 4.90 17.62
N PRO A 74 18.91 4.36 16.94
CA PRO A 74 19.01 2.90 16.85
C PRO A 74 18.99 2.39 18.29
N GLY A 75 18.27 1.30 18.54
CA GLY A 75 18.05 0.73 19.87
C GLY A 75 19.26 0.92 20.78
N GLU A 76 19.07 1.70 21.82
CA GLU A 76 20.07 1.90 22.87
C GLU A 76 19.85 0.80 23.92
N ASP A 77 19.91 -0.45 23.48
CA ASP A 77 20.28 -1.55 24.36
C ASP A 77 21.75 -1.36 24.73
N SER A 78 22.02 -1.42 26.03
CA SER A 78 23.24 -1.02 26.73
C SER A 78 24.48 -1.88 26.43
N THR A 79 24.68 -2.27 25.18
CA THR A 79 25.87 -2.92 24.63
C THR A 79 25.92 -2.49 23.18
N GLY A 80 26.81 -1.55 22.84
CA GLY A 80 26.83 -0.78 21.59
C GLY A 80 27.11 -1.56 20.30
N GLU A 81 26.36 -2.62 20.05
CA GLU A 81 26.29 -3.32 18.77
C GLU A 81 25.10 -2.75 17.99
N ASN A 82 25.38 -1.99 16.93
CA ASN A 82 24.35 -1.53 16.01
C ASN A 82 23.65 -2.76 15.40
N VAL A 83 22.43 -3.08 15.85
CA VAL A 83 21.67 -4.21 15.33
C VAL A 83 21.23 -3.89 13.90
N VAL A 84 22.02 -4.34 12.93
CA VAL A 84 21.67 -4.21 11.51
C VAL A 84 20.61 -5.24 11.17
N LEU A 85 19.36 -4.79 11.06
CA LEU A 85 18.25 -5.62 10.60
C LEU A 85 18.39 -5.92 9.10
N ARG A 86 18.02 -7.13 8.69
CA ARG A 86 18.03 -7.57 7.29
C ARG A 86 16.62 -7.93 6.86
N ILE A 87 16.13 -7.30 5.81
CA ILE A 87 14.79 -7.55 5.26
C ILE A 87 14.90 -8.67 4.23
N SER A 88 14.09 -9.73 4.35
CA SER A 88 14.03 -10.80 3.36
C SER A 88 12.96 -10.48 2.33
N LEU A 89 13.33 -10.45 1.05
CA LEU A 89 12.45 -10.12 -0.07
C LEU A 89 12.28 -11.33 -0.98
N LEU A 90 11.04 -11.54 -1.43
CA LEU A 90 10.71 -12.52 -2.45
C LEU A 90 10.27 -11.75 -3.69
N VAL A 91 10.99 -11.89 -4.79
CA VAL A 91 10.75 -11.15 -6.02
C VAL A 91 10.33 -12.13 -7.11
N ASP A 92 9.06 -12.05 -7.51
CA ASP A 92 8.49 -12.85 -8.58
C ASP A 92 8.46 -12.05 -9.88
N ILE A 93 9.07 -12.61 -10.93
CA ILE A 93 9.14 -12.01 -12.25
C ILE A 93 8.47 -12.96 -13.24
N SER A 94 7.34 -12.51 -13.79
CA SER A 94 6.61 -13.21 -14.84
C SER A 94 6.83 -12.53 -16.20
N LYS A 95 7.01 -13.34 -17.24
CA LYS A 95 7.23 -12.85 -18.63
C LYS A 95 5.98 -12.96 -19.51
N GLY A 96 4.91 -13.57 -19.02
CA GLY A 96 3.66 -13.80 -19.76
C GLY A 96 3.44 -15.27 -20.16
N GLN A 97 2.40 -15.52 -20.96
CA GLN A 97 1.86 -16.86 -21.14
C GLN A 97 2.82 -17.80 -21.89
N GLY A 98 3.31 -18.83 -21.19
CA GLY A 98 4.16 -19.88 -21.78
C GLY A 98 5.60 -19.92 -21.29
N TYR A 99 6.05 -18.88 -20.59
CA TYR A 99 7.35 -18.88 -19.93
C TYR A 99 7.20 -19.24 -18.44
N PRO A 100 8.18 -19.97 -17.86
CA PRO A 100 8.21 -20.15 -16.41
C PRO A 100 8.44 -18.80 -15.72
N ASP A 101 7.86 -18.65 -14.54
CA ASP A 101 8.10 -17.50 -13.67
C ASP A 101 9.45 -17.67 -12.98
N MET A 102 10.09 -16.55 -12.66
CA MET A 102 11.38 -16.51 -11.99
C MET A 102 11.21 -15.90 -10.61
N GLU A 103 11.56 -16.64 -9.57
CA GLU A 103 11.47 -16.18 -8.18
C GLU A 103 12.87 -16.01 -7.62
N PHE A 104 13.12 -14.85 -7.02
CA PHE A 104 14.37 -14.52 -6.36
C PHE A 104 14.13 -14.38 -4.87
N LEU A 105 14.94 -15.08 -4.08
CA LEU A 105 15.02 -14.86 -2.65
C LEU A 105 16.18 -13.92 -2.40
N CYS A 106 15.86 -12.68 -2.03
CA CYS A 106 16.82 -11.62 -1.80
C CYS A 106 16.88 -11.22 -0.33
N SER A 107 17.99 -10.62 0.06
CA SER A 107 18.17 -9.99 1.35
C SER A 107 18.58 -8.55 1.17
N ALA A 108 17.73 -7.64 1.62
CA ALA A 108 17.98 -6.21 1.65
C ALA A 108 18.63 -5.84 2.99
N TRP A 109 19.93 -5.56 2.92
CA TRP A 109 20.67 -4.82 3.93
C TRP A 109 20.46 -3.31 3.71
N PRO A 110 20.78 -2.43 4.68
CA PRO A 110 20.59 -0.99 4.54
C PRO A 110 21.32 -0.38 3.33
N ASP A 111 22.44 -0.96 2.93
CA ASP A 111 23.35 -0.47 1.90
C ASP A 111 23.44 -1.40 0.68
N GLN A 112 22.99 -2.65 0.79
CA GLN A 112 23.19 -3.66 -0.24
C GLN A 112 22.03 -4.64 -0.40
N LEU A 113 21.68 -4.94 -1.64
CA LEU A 113 20.85 -6.10 -2.00
C LEU A 113 21.71 -7.35 -2.26
N GLU A 114 21.37 -8.46 -1.62
CA GLU A 114 22.04 -9.76 -1.82
C GLU A 114 21.05 -10.81 -2.35
N ILE A 115 21.32 -11.38 -3.53
CA ILE A 115 20.56 -12.51 -4.06
C ILE A 115 21.01 -13.80 -3.35
N GLN A 116 20.12 -14.41 -2.56
CA GLN A 116 20.41 -15.67 -1.90
C GLN A 116 20.13 -16.88 -2.79
N LYS A 117 19.00 -16.88 -3.50
CA LYS A 117 18.54 -18.02 -4.31
C LYS A 117 17.70 -17.55 -5.49
N VAL A 118 17.70 -18.36 -6.54
CA VAL A 118 16.90 -18.14 -7.76
C VAL A 118 16.22 -19.44 -8.14
N TYR A 119 14.91 -19.36 -8.37
CA TYR A 119 14.04 -20.47 -8.72
C TYR A 119 13.33 -20.20 -10.05
N LEU A 120 13.13 -21.26 -10.84
CA LEU A 120 12.26 -21.27 -12.00
C LEU A 120 10.99 -22.05 -11.65
N LEU A 121 9.85 -21.37 -11.69
CA LEU A 121 8.55 -21.90 -11.32
C LEU A 121 7.70 -22.14 -12.57
N ASN A 122 7.00 -23.27 -12.60
CA ASN A 122 5.98 -23.52 -13.62
C ASN A 122 4.70 -22.74 -13.31
N ARG A 123 3.75 -22.77 -14.24
CA ARG A 123 2.38 -22.22 -14.05
C ARG A 123 1.70 -22.75 -12.79
N ASP A 124 1.99 -23.98 -12.39
CA ASP A 124 1.45 -24.61 -11.18
C ASP A 124 2.22 -24.24 -9.91
N LYS A 125 3.14 -23.27 -9.99
CA LYS A 125 4.10 -22.88 -8.93
C LYS A 125 4.97 -24.03 -8.42
N THR A 126 5.02 -25.11 -9.17
CA THR A 126 5.95 -26.22 -8.92
C THR A 126 7.34 -25.78 -9.33
N ILE A 127 8.31 -26.01 -8.45
CA ILE A 127 9.71 -25.71 -8.71
C ILE A 127 10.19 -26.67 -9.80
N ILE A 128 10.38 -26.17 -11.02
CA ILE A 128 10.82 -26.99 -12.17
C ILE A 128 12.28 -27.38 -11.97
N ASN A 129 13.09 -26.42 -11.55
CA ASN A 129 14.49 -26.63 -11.24
C ASN A 129 14.96 -25.47 -10.37
N PRO A 130 15.44 -25.70 -9.13
CA PRO A 130 16.17 -24.68 -8.41
C PRO A 130 17.51 -24.53 -9.13
N TYR A 131 17.54 -23.71 -10.19
CA TYR A 131 18.76 -23.44 -10.96
C TYR A 131 19.92 -23.05 -10.04
N MET A 132 19.60 -22.46 -8.86
CA MET A 132 20.55 -22.02 -7.86
C MET A 132 20.11 -22.34 -6.43
N GLY A 133 20.19 -23.62 -6.05
CA GLY A 133 20.06 -24.08 -4.67
C GLY A 133 21.40 -24.28 -3.95
N ARG A 134 21.59 -23.62 -2.80
CA ARG A 134 22.64 -23.82 -1.78
C ARG A 134 24.09 -23.35 -2.09
N ASP A 135 24.44 -22.96 -3.32
CA ASP A 135 25.85 -22.67 -3.69
C ASP A 135 26.18 -21.27 -4.26
N LEU A 136 25.24 -20.32 -4.37
CA LEU A 136 25.52 -18.97 -4.90
C LEU A 136 26.65 -18.24 -4.15
N ARG A 137 26.72 -18.39 -2.82
CA ARG A 137 27.79 -17.82 -2.01
C ARG A 137 29.12 -18.56 -2.12
N ARG A 138 29.13 -19.86 -2.43
CA ARG A 138 30.35 -20.70 -2.43
C ARG A 138 30.99 -20.84 -3.80
N LYS A 139 30.20 -21.04 -4.86
CA LYS A 139 30.65 -21.06 -6.26
C LYS A 139 30.32 -19.71 -6.90
N LYS A 140 31.13 -18.70 -6.56
CA LYS A 140 30.98 -17.31 -7.00
C LYS A 140 31.32 -17.16 -8.50
N ASN A 141 30.39 -17.53 -9.38
CA ASN A 141 30.45 -17.09 -10.78
C ASN A 141 30.17 -15.58 -10.83
N ARG A 142 31.20 -14.74 -10.63
CA ARG A 142 31.07 -13.26 -10.56
C ARG A 142 30.35 -12.66 -11.76
N LYS A 143 30.53 -13.25 -12.95
CA LYS A 143 29.85 -12.80 -14.16
C LYS A 143 28.34 -12.98 -14.07
N LEU A 144 27.89 -14.14 -13.59
CA LEU A 144 26.48 -14.49 -13.50
C LEU A 144 25.77 -13.68 -12.41
N GLN A 145 26.42 -13.48 -11.25
CA GLN A 145 25.90 -12.60 -10.21
C GLN A 145 25.66 -11.19 -10.73
N ARG A 146 26.66 -10.58 -11.38
CA ARG A 146 26.52 -9.27 -11.99
C ARG A 146 25.35 -9.21 -12.96
N THR A 147 25.21 -10.19 -13.87
CA THR A 147 24.08 -10.20 -14.82
C THR A 147 22.71 -10.32 -14.11
N LEU A 148 22.62 -11.03 -12.99
CA LEU A 148 21.38 -11.13 -12.21
C LEU A 148 21.10 -9.86 -11.41
N ASP A 149 22.14 -9.23 -10.85
CA ASP A 149 22.05 -7.95 -10.16
C ASP A 149 21.61 -6.85 -11.14
N ASP A 150 22.26 -6.75 -12.32
CA ASP A 150 21.90 -5.83 -13.41
C ASP A 150 20.44 -6.06 -13.86
N TYR A 151 20.01 -7.31 -13.98
CA TYR A 151 18.65 -7.68 -14.39
C TYR A 151 17.56 -7.26 -13.38
N LEU A 152 17.87 -7.32 -12.08
CA LEU A 152 16.97 -6.87 -11.00
C LEU A 152 16.97 -5.34 -10.91
N GLU A 153 18.12 -4.70 -11.09
CA GLU A 153 18.25 -3.25 -11.08
C GLU A 153 17.45 -2.60 -12.22
N GLU A 154 17.49 -3.17 -13.43
CA GLU A 154 16.64 -2.74 -14.56
C GLU A 154 15.12 -2.82 -14.27
N ARG A 155 14.72 -3.62 -13.27
CA ARG A 155 13.33 -3.78 -12.82
C ARG A 155 12.99 -2.92 -11.61
N GLY A 156 13.91 -2.08 -11.15
CA GLY A 156 13.74 -1.23 -9.97
C GLY A 156 13.95 -1.96 -8.64
N VAL A 157 14.47 -3.20 -8.66
CA VAL A 157 14.88 -3.90 -7.45
C VAL A 157 16.37 -3.63 -7.23
N ASN A 158 16.66 -2.47 -6.65
CA ASN A 158 18.00 -1.91 -6.49
C ASN A 158 18.31 -1.55 -5.02
N ASN A 159 19.49 -0.95 -4.78
CA ASN A 159 19.88 -0.52 -3.42
C ASN A 159 19.05 0.68 -2.91
N GLU A 160 18.50 1.51 -3.80
CA GLU A 160 17.58 2.60 -3.42
C GLU A 160 16.29 2.04 -2.80
N LEU A 161 15.74 0.96 -3.38
CA LEU A 161 14.62 0.22 -2.79
C LEU A 161 15.00 -0.33 -1.41
N CYS A 162 16.21 -0.84 -1.21
CA CYS A 162 16.67 -1.30 0.10
C CYS A 162 16.64 -0.16 1.13
N VAL A 163 17.21 1.00 0.82
CA VAL A 163 17.20 2.18 1.70
C VAL A 163 15.77 2.58 2.03
N PHE A 164 14.90 2.67 1.01
CA PHE A 164 13.49 2.98 1.19
C PHE A 164 12.78 1.96 2.08
N LEU A 165 13.02 0.66 1.90
CA LEU A 165 12.41 -0.39 2.69
C LEU A 165 12.82 -0.32 4.16
N HIS A 166 14.08 0.00 4.42
CA HIS A 166 14.58 0.19 5.79
C HIS A 166 13.94 1.42 6.45
N GLU A 167 13.88 2.55 5.75
CA GLU A 167 13.17 3.74 6.23
C GLU A 167 11.67 3.46 6.45
N TYR A 168 11.05 2.73 5.53
CA TYR A 168 9.65 2.34 5.63
C TYR A 168 9.40 1.40 6.82
N MET A 169 10.26 0.41 7.06
CA MET A 169 10.14 -0.49 8.21
C MET A 169 10.30 0.25 9.55
N MET A 170 11.20 1.23 9.63
CA MET A 170 11.34 2.08 10.82
C MET A 170 10.06 2.88 11.12
N ASN A 171 9.33 3.25 10.07
CA ASN A 171 8.11 4.06 10.19
C ASN A 171 6.81 3.25 10.09
N LYS A 172 6.88 1.93 9.91
CA LYS A 172 5.73 1.09 9.57
C LYS A 172 4.63 1.19 10.63
N ASP A 173 5.00 0.97 11.89
CA ASP A 173 4.04 0.97 13.00
C ASP A 173 3.35 2.33 13.13
N ARG A 174 4.09 3.42 12.93
CA ARG A 174 3.57 4.79 12.94
C ARG A 174 2.58 5.01 11.79
N ILE A 175 2.95 4.62 10.57
CA ILE A 175 2.08 4.76 9.38
C ILE A 175 0.80 3.94 9.55
N GLU A 176 0.90 2.69 10.04
CA GLU A 176 -0.25 1.83 10.30
C GLU A 176 -1.15 2.39 11.40
N LEU A 177 -0.58 2.94 12.48
CA LEU A 177 -1.33 3.60 13.55
C LEU A 177 -2.12 4.80 13.04
N ILE A 178 -1.48 5.69 12.27
CA ILE A 178 -2.14 6.85 11.67
C ILE A 178 -3.30 6.40 10.77
N GLN A 179 -3.07 5.40 9.91
CA GLN A 179 -4.10 4.87 9.04
C GLN A 179 -5.24 4.23 9.83
N TRP A 180 -4.94 3.50 10.91
CA TRP A 180 -5.93 2.90 11.78
C TRP A 180 -6.79 3.95 12.49
N LEU A 181 -6.16 4.97 13.10
CA LEU A 181 -6.87 6.09 13.73
C LEU A 181 -7.76 6.84 12.72
N GLY A 182 -7.27 7.04 11.50
CA GLY A 182 -8.03 7.62 10.40
C GLY A 182 -9.27 6.79 10.04
N ASN A 183 -9.13 5.47 9.97
CA ASN A 183 -10.25 4.56 9.74
C ASN A 183 -11.28 4.64 10.87
N VAL A 184 -10.84 4.60 12.13
CA VAL A 184 -11.71 4.74 13.31
C VAL A 184 -12.46 6.08 13.28
N LYS A 185 -11.78 7.18 12.95
CA LYS A 185 -12.39 8.50 12.78
C LYS A 185 -13.47 8.48 11.70
N SER A 186 -13.22 7.83 10.56
CA SER A 186 -14.19 7.71 9.46
C SER A 186 -15.45 6.91 9.84
N ILE A 187 -15.31 5.90 10.72
CA ILE A 187 -16.42 5.10 11.21
C ILE A 187 -17.27 5.91 12.19
N VAL A 188 -16.64 6.67 13.09
CA VAL A 188 -17.34 7.49 14.08
C VAL A 188 -18.01 8.71 13.45
N GLN A 189 -17.51 9.17 12.30
CA GLN A 189 -18.07 10.32 11.58
C GLN A 189 -19.28 9.99 10.70
N LYS A 190 -19.48 8.70 10.35
CA LYS A 190 -20.66 8.19 9.64
C LYS A 190 -21.85 8.09 10.58
#